data_AF-H0SXF1-F1
#
_entry.id   AF-H0SXF1-F1
#
_cell.length_a   1.000
_cell.length_b   1.000
_cell.length_c   1.000
_cell.angle_alpha   90.00
_cell.angle_beta   90.00
_cell.angle_gamma   90.00
#
_symmetry.space_group_name_H-M   'P 1'
#
loop_
_entity.id
_entity.type
_entity.pdbx_description
1 polymer ?
#
loop_
_entity_poly.entity_id
_entity_poly.type
_entity_poly.pdbx_seq_one_letter_code
_entity_poly.pdbx_strand_id
1 'polypeptide(L)'
;MIVAQGIRKTIADLPRGVYDYDAHASLADRGARRYHPYSFDFDSTPLDLNEPEANWDEQVKQTHQENRIQQMKRLETEYGSRHIENVIQNVIDLGPKSMSLLAYHNQLHEQARRSFVIGAYYPALVAACALGERILNHLVLDLRDSFKASTHYRKLYRKDSFDNWPFAVSVLTDWNVLVDGVGAEFLGLGELRNRSIHFNPDTYQSLRVDALAALQRLNTLLARQFGYFGGQPWFIENTPGAQFVKRAYEANAFVRTYIIPRSGFVGPLYGMELSADGYWTHLDYADYGDVELSDDEFAKRYRERDPAKVVSRELIEKGRPKAEGPRAPADDDGDFTD
;
A
#
# COMPACT_ATOMS: atom_id res chain seq x y z
N MET A 1 -0.45 3.74 51.49
CA MET A 1 -0.22 4.36 50.17
C MET A 1 -0.95 3.52 49.14
N ILE A 2 -2.12 3.98 48.70
CA ILE A 2 -2.82 3.39 47.56
C ILE A 2 -2.08 3.92 46.33
N VAL A 3 -1.32 3.06 45.66
CA VAL A 3 -0.76 3.38 44.35
C VAL A 3 -1.96 3.50 43.41
N ALA A 4 -2.22 4.71 42.91
CA ALA A 4 -3.20 4.89 41.85
C ALA A 4 -2.75 4.01 40.67
N GLN A 5 -3.47 2.92 40.42
CA GLN A 5 -3.34 2.16 39.18
C GLN A 5 -3.74 3.12 38.07
N GLY A 6 -2.74 3.67 37.37
CA GLY A 6 -2.97 4.44 36.16
C GLY A 6 -3.79 3.57 35.21
N ILE A 7 -4.87 4.14 34.66
CA ILE A 7 -5.75 3.46 33.72
C ILE A 7 -4.87 2.93 32.58
N ARG A 8 -4.85 1.60 32.41
CA ARG A 8 -4.10 0.92 31.35
C ARG A 8 -4.65 1.38 30.01
N LYS A 9 -3.83 2.07 29.22
CA LYS A 9 -4.23 2.59 27.92
C LYS A 9 -4.14 1.49 26.86
N THR A 10 -5.27 1.22 26.20
CA THR A 10 -5.49 0.16 25.22
C THR A 10 -5.86 0.74 23.86
N ILE A 11 -5.91 -0.11 22.82
CA ILE A 11 -6.31 0.35 21.47
C ILE A 11 -7.75 0.87 21.44
N ALA A 12 -8.62 0.38 22.34
CA ALA A 12 -10.00 0.82 22.45
C ALA A 12 -10.14 2.26 22.99
N ASP A 13 -9.12 2.77 23.67
CA ASP A 13 -9.10 4.13 24.21
C ASP A 13 -8.64 5.19 23.19
N LEU A 14 -8.21 4.76 22.00
CA LEU A 14 -7.72 5.65 20.96
C LEU A 14 -8.86 6.13 20.04
N PRO A 15 -8.96 7.44 19.73
CA PRO A 15 -10.00 7.98 18.84
C PRO A 15 -10.11 7.28 17.49
N ARG A 16 -8.98 6.81 16.94
CA ARG A 16 -8.94 6.08 15.65
C ARG A 16 -8.55 4.61 15.80
N GLY A 17 -8.56 4.08 17.02
CA GLY A 17 -8.23 2.69 17.31
C GLY A 17 -6.90 2.26 16.68
N VAL A 18 -6.92 1.13 15.97
CA VAL A 18 -5.77 0.55 15.25
C VAL A 18 -5.14 1.46 14.18
N TYR A 19 -5.76 2.60 13.85
CA TYR A 19 -5.28 3.55 12.83
C TYR A 19 -4.74 4.86 13.45
N ASP A 20 -4.61 4.94 14.77
CA ASP A 20 -4.11 6.12 15.50
C ASP A 20 -2.59 6.05 15.73
N TYR A 21 -1.84 6.09 14.63
CA TYR A 21 -0.39 5.84 14.66
C TYR A 21 0.42 6.79 15.55
N ASP A 22 -0.06 8.03 15.76
CA ASP A 22 0.58 9.00 16.66
C ASP A 22 0.43 8.61 18.14
N ALA A 23 -0.66 7.90 18.49
CA ALA A 23 -0.95 7.49 19.86
C ALA A 23 -0.47 6.08 20.21
N HIS A 24 -0.17 5.22 19.22
CA HIS A 24 0.23 3.82 19.45
C HIS A 24 1.47 3.66 20.33
N ALA A 25 2.38 4.64 20.34
CA ALA A 25 3.57 4.62 21.19
C ALA A 25 3.25 4.57 22.70
N SER A 26 2.03 4.97 23.09
CA SER A 26 1.57 5.05 24.48
C SER A 26 0.73 3.85 24.95
N LEU A 27 0.53 2.85 24.08
CA LEU A 27 -0.26 1.66 24.40
C LEU A 27 0.51 0.71 25.33
N ALA A 28 -0.18 0.17 26.32
CA ALA A 28 0.42 -0.75 27.29
C ALA A 28 0.80 -2.11 26.66
N ASP A 29 0.11 -2.53 25.60
CA ASP A 29 0.34 -3.80 24.90
C ASP A 29 1.09 -3.62 23.56
N ARG A 30 1.74 -2.47 23.36
CA ARG A 30 2.51 -2.16 22.15
C ARG A 30 3.51 -3.26 21.79
N GLY A 31 4.08 -3.90 22.81
CA GLY A 31 5.00 -5.03 22.69
C GLY A 31 4.47 -6.20 21.84
N ALA A 32 3.16 -6.41 21.84
CA ALA A 32 2.50 -7.53 21.17
C ALA A 32 2.02 -7.20 19.74
N ARG A 33 2.10 -5.94 19.32
CA ARG A 33 1.48 -5.44 18.08
C ARG A 33 2.51 -5.08 17.01
N ARG A 34 2.10 -5.12 15.75
CA ARG A 34 2.85 -4.69 14.57
C ARG A 34 1.97 -3.93 13.61
N TYR A 35 2.59 -3.03 12.83
CA TYR A 35 1.89 -2.34 11.75
C TYR A 35 1.69 -3.28 10.57
N HIS A 36 0.44 -3.52 10.20
CA HIS A 36 0.01 -4.28 9.04
C HIS A 36 -0.53 -3.32 7.98
N PRO A 37 0.26 -2.96 6.94
CA PRO A 37 -0.25 -2.18 5.82
C PRO A 37 -1.36 -2.95 5.12
N TYR A 38 -2.47 -2.30 4.78
CA TYR A 38 -3.56 -2.97 4.09
C TYR A 38 -4.30 -2.03 3.15
N SER A 39 -3.53 -1.35 2.31
CA SER A 39 -4.11 -0.40 1.38
C SER A 39 -3.27 -0.48 0.14
N PHE A 40 -3.75 -1.17 -0.89
CA PHE A 40 -3.00 -1.39 -2.12
C PHE A 40 -3.89 -1.28 -3.35
N ASP A 41 -3.27 -0.93 -4.47
CA ASP A 41 -3.87 -0.80 -5.80
C ASP A 41 -3.08 -1.70 -6.75
N PHE A 42 -3.79 -2.50 -7.53
CA PHE A 42 -3.23 -3.45 -8.47
C PHE A 42 -4.20 -3.77 -9.60
N ASP A 43 -3.67 -4.34 -10.67
CA ASP A 43 -4.43 -4.76 -11.84
C ASP A 43 -3.81 -6.06 -12.36
N SER A 44 -4.57 -7.15 -12.22
CA SER A 44 -4.22 -8.49 -12.68
C SER A 44 -4.86 -8.84 -14.03
N THR A 45 -5.67 -7.96 -14.64
CA THR A 45 -6.35 -8.24 -15.91
C THR A 45 -5.41 -8.78 -17.00
N PRO A 46 -4.16 -8.31 -17.17
CA PRO A 46 -3.24 -8.89 -18.14
C PRO A 46 -2.96 -10.39 -17.95
N LEU A 47 -3.02 -10.91 -16.72
CA LEU A 47 -2.79 -12.33 -16.43
C LEU A 47 -3.92 -13.21 -16.95
N ASP A 48 -5.16 -12.72 -16.82
CA ASP A 48 -6.37 -13.41 -17.27
C ASP A 48 -6.51 -13.43 -18.81
N LEU A 49 -5.76 -12.57 -19.52
CA LEU A 49 -5.79 -12.48 -20.99
C LEU A 49 -4.85 -13.44 -21.70
N ASN A 50 -3.90 -14.05 -20.97
CA ASN A 50 -2.96 -15.01 -21.52
C ASN A 50 -3.64 -16.31 -21.96
N GLU A 51 -3.00 -17.05 -22.86
CA GLU A 51 -3.43 -18.40 -23.18
C GLU A 51 -3.21 -19.34 -21.99
N PRO A 52 -4.12 -20.30 -21.75
CA PRO A 52 -3.92 -21.30 -20.70
C PRO A 52 -2.71 -22.18 -21.02
N GLU A 53 -1.96 -22.58 -20.00
CA GLU A 53 -0.81 -23.47 -20.22
C GLU A 53 -1.27 -24.89 -20.56
N ALA A 54 -0.51 -25.57 -21.43
CA ALA A 54 -0.87 -26.88 -21.95
C ALA A 54 -1.02 -27.96 -20.85
N ASN A 55 -0.25 -27.84 -19.78
CA ASN A 55 -0.18 -28.76 -18.64
C ASN A 55 -1.27 -28.52 -17.57
N TRP A 56 -2.12 -27.50 -17.71
CA TRP A 56 -3.18 -27.24 -16.73
C TRP A 56 -4.28 -28.30 -16.80
N ASP A 57 -4.89 -28.57 -15.65
CA ASP A 57 -6.10 -29.37 -15.53
C ASP A 57 -7.25 -28.77 -16.36
N GLU A 58 -8.08 -29.63 -16.93
CA GLU A 58 -9.12 -29.19 -17.89
C GLU A 58 -10.14 -28.24 -17.25
N GLN A 59 -10.49 -28.48 -15.98
CA GLN A 59 -11.37 -27.59 -15.22
C GLN A 59 -10.76 -26.19 -15.01
N VAL A 60 -9.44 -26.13 -14.77
CA VAL A 60 -8.72 -24.87 -14.60
C VAL A 60 -8.67 -24.12 -15.93
N LYS A 61 -8.41 -24.83 -17.04
CA LYS A 61 -8.45 -24.26 -18.40
C LYS A 61 -9.81 -23.66 -18.73
N GLN A 62 -10.89 -24.38 -18.44
CA GLN A 62 -12.24 -23.87 -18.68
C GLN A 62 -12.52 -22.60 -17.86
N THR A 63 -12.21 -22.62 -16.56
CA THR A 63 -12.37 -21.45 -15.69
C THR A 63 -11.56 -20.25 -16.19
N HIS A 64 -10.33 -20.49 -16.64
CA HIS A 64 -9.47 -19.45 -17.21
C HIS A 64 -10.04 -18.87 -18.51
N GLN A 65 -10.57 -19.72 -19.40
CA GLN A 65 -11.22 -19.28 -20.64
C GLN A 65 -12.45 -18.42 -20.35
N GLU A 66 -13.27 -18.79 -19.37
CA GLU A 66 -14.43 -18.01 -18.94
C GLU A 66 -13.99 -16.62 -18.41
N ASN A 67 -12.97 -16.58 -17.55
CA ASN A 67 -12.40 -15.32 -17.05
C ASN A 67 -11.87 -14.45 -18.18
N ARG A 68 -11.14 -15.03 -19.13
CA ARG A 68 -10.60 -14.33 -20.31
C ARG A 68 -11.70 -13.66 -21.13
N ILE A 69 -12.79 -14.38 -21.42
CA ILE A 69 -13.94 -13.85 -22.15
C ILE A 69 -14.56 -12.66 -21.40
N GLN A 70 -14.70 -12.76 -20.08
CA GLN A 70 -15.24 -11.66 -19.27
C GLN A 70 -14.32 -10.44 -19.27
N GLN A 71 -13.00 -10.63 -19.17
CA GLN A 71 -12.05 -9.51 -19.23
C GLN A 71 -12.04 -8.85 -20.61
N MET A 72 -12.11 -9.61 -21.71
CA MET A 72 -12.23 -9.04 -23.05
C MET A 72 -13.49 -8.18 -23.19
N LYS A 73 -14.64 -8.66 -22.70
CA LYS A 73 -15.90 -7.91 -22.71
C LYS A 73 -15.85 -6.65 -21.85
N ARG A 74 -15.17 -6.71 -20.70
CA ARG A 74 -14.93 -5.54 -19.84
C ARG A 74 -14.09 -4.50 -20.58
N LEU A 75 -12.99 -4.91 -21.23
CA LEU A 75 -12.14 -4.01 -22.01
C LEU A 75 -12.90 -3.37 -23.17
N GLU A 76 -13.74 -4.13 -23.87
CA GLU A 76 -14.61 -3.60 -24.93
C GLU A 76 -15.61 -2.56 -24.38
N THR A 77 -16.13 -2.79 -23.18
CA THR A 77 -17.02 -1.83 -22.50
C THR A 77 -16.28 -0.56 -22.08
N GLU A 78 -15.04 -0.68 -21.59
CA GLU A 78 -14.25 0.44 -21.06
C GLU A 78 -13.63 1.29 -22.18
N TYR A 79 -13.14 0.68 -23.26
CA TYR A 79 -12.37 1.35 -24.32
C TYR A 79 -13.10 1.42 -25.67
N GLY A 80 -14.23 0.72 -25.81
CA GLY A 80 -14.97 0.59 -27.05
C GLY A 80 -14.49 -0.59 -27.92
N SER A 81 -15.33 -0.96 -28.90
CA SER A 81 -15.06 -2.09 -29.81
C SER A 81 -14.08 -1.74 -30.93
N ARG A 82 -13.90 -0.46 -31.24
CA ARG A 82 -13.00 -0.02 -32.30
C ARG A 82 -11.55 -0.22 -31.87
N HIS A 83 -10.78 -0.98 -32.65
CA HIS A 83 -9.38 -1.33 -32.36
C HIS A 83 -9.19 -2.16 -31.07
N ILE A 84 -10.20 -2.94 -30.67
CA ILE A 84 -10.17 -3.76 -29.44
C ILE A 84 -8.98 -4.73 -29.41
N GLU A 85 -8.56 -5.26 -30.56
CA GLU A 85 -7.37 -6.13 -30.65
C GLU A 85 -6.09 -5.42 -30.19
N ASN A 86 -5.92 -4.14 -30.57
CA ASN A 86 -4.77 -3.33 -30.13
C ASN A 86 -4.84 -3.02 -28.64
N VAL A 87 -6.04 -2.75 -28.11
CA VAL A 87 -6.27 -2.54 -26.67
C VAL A 87 -5.86 -3.79 -25.90
N ILE A 88 -6.32 -4.97 -26.30
CA ILE A 88 -5.98 -6.24 -25.67
C ILE A 88 -4.47 -6.48 -25.74
N GLN A 89 -3.84 -6.29 -26.90
CA GLN A 89 -2.39 -6.47 -27.04
C GLN A 89 -1.61 -5.49 -26.16
N ASN A 90 -2.04 -4.23 -26.06
CA ASN A 90 -1.39 -3.25 -25.20
C ASN A 90 -1.55 -3.58 -23.71
N VAL A 91 -2.70 -4.13 -23.28
CA VAL A 91 -2.89 -4.60 -21.90
C VAL A 91 -1.96 -5.78 -21.61
N ILE A 92 -1.84 -6.74 -22.53
CA ILE A 92 -0.94 -7.89 -22.40
C ILE A 92 0.53 -7.42 -22.32
N ASP A 93 0.98 -6.60 -23.27
CA ASP A 93 2.37 -6.12 -23.35
C ASP A 93 2.78 -5.29 -22.12
N LEU A 94 1.84 -4.47 -21.63
CA LEU A 94 2.06 -3.63 -20.45
C LEU A 94 2.24 -4.47 -19.18
N GLY A 95 1.61 -5.64 -19.13
CA GLY A 95 1.65 -6.55 -17.99
C GLY A 95 0.93 -6.00 -16.75
N PRO A 96 0.88 -6.79 -15.67
CA PRO A 96 0.11 -6.45 -14.48
C PRO A 96 0.67 -5.20 -13.78
N LYS A 97 -0.23 -4.43 -13.17
CA LYS A 97 0.14 -3.34 -12.27
C LYS A 97 0.55 -3.94 -10.93
N SER A 98 1.75 -3.61 -10.48
CA SER A 98 2.28 -4.07 -9.20
C SER A 98 1.38 -3.63 -8.04
N MET A 99 1.26 -4.49 -7.01
CA MET A 99 0.54 -4.14 -5.79
C MET A 99 1.33 -3.08 -5.03
N SER A 100 0.94 -1.82 -5.19
CA SER A 100 1.60 -0.69 -4.54
C SER A 100 0.73 -0.16 -3.40
N LEU A 101 1.34 0.09 -2.24
CA LEU A 101 0.69 0.74 -1.11
C LEU A 101 0.04 2.06 -1.55
N LEU A 102 -1.19 2.35 -1.09
CA LEU A 102 -2.02 3.47 -1.57
C LEU A 102 -1.39 4.84 -1.34
N ALA A 103 -0.52 5.26 -2.24
CA ALA A 103 0.02 6.61 -2.26
C ALA A 103 -0.55 7.42 -3.43
N TYR A 104 -0.26 8.72 -3.41
CA TYR A 104 -0.76 9.69 -4.39
C TYR A 104 -0.43 9.31 -5.85
N HIS A 105 0.59 8.46 -6.07
CA HIS A 105 1.04 8.07 -7.40
C HIS A 105 0.12 7.06 -8.10
N ASN A 106 -0.74 6.34 -7.36
CA ASN A 106 -1.53 5.24 -7.90
C ASN A 106 -2.53 5.69 -8.99
N GLN A 107 -3.25 6.78 -8.74
CA GLN A 107 -4.18 7.36 -9.72
C GLN A 107 -3.46 7.91 -10.96
N LEU A 108 -2.29 8.53 -10.77
CA LEU A 108 -1.49 9.06 -11.87
C LEU A 108 -0.87 7.94 -12.71
N HIS A 109 -0.44 6.85 -12.06
CA HIS A 109 0.07 5.66 -12.73
C HIS A 109 -1.04 5.02 -13.57
N GLU A 110 -2.26 4.92 -13.02
CA GLU A 110 -3.43 4.42 -13.74
C GLU A 110 -3.71 5.23 -15.01
N GLN A 111 -3.67 6.57 -14.94
CA GLN A 111 -3.86 7.44 -16.10
C GLN A 111 -2.78 7.25 -17.18
N ALA A 112 -1.51 7.09 -16.77
CA ALA A 112 -0.41 6.81 -17.70
C ALA A 112 -0.59 5.44 -18.39
N ARG A 113 -0.99 4.42 -17.63
CA ARG A 113 -1.29 3.07 -18.17
C ARG A 113 -2.44 3.09 -19.16
N ARG A 114 -3.56 3.74 -18.81
CA ARG A 114 -4.73 3.88 -19.69
C ARG A 114 -4.38 4.56 -21.02
N SER A 115 -3.52 5.58 -20.97
CA SER A 115 -3.02 6.26 -22.16
C SER A 115 -2.29 5.31 -23.10
N PHE A 116 -1.46 4.40 -22.56
CA PHE A 116 -0.79 3.37 -23.36
C PHE A 116 -1.79 2.38 -23.96
N VAL A 117 -2.75 1.91 -23.16
CA VAL A 117 -3.77 0.93 -23.58
C VAL A 117 -4.53 1.42 -24.81
N ILE A 118 -4.95 2.69 -24.84
CA ILE A 118 -5.67 3.28 -25.98
C ILE A 118 -4.76 3.69 -27.16
N GLY A 119 -3.47 3.41 -27.11
CA GLY A 119 -2.50 3.76 -28.17
C GLY A 119 -1.98 5.20 -28.13
N ALA A 120 -2.29 5.97 -27.08
CA ALA A 120 -1.76 7.32 -26.87
C ALA A 120 -0.35 7.26 -26.25
N TYR A 121 0.61 6.75 -27.02
CA TYR A 121 1.95 6.41 -26.53
C TYR A 121 2.78 7.61 -26.06
N TYR A 122 2.74 8.75 -26.76
CA TYR A 122 3.47 9.94 -26.31
C TYR A 122 2.96 10.48 -24.96
N PRO A 123 1.63 10.67 -24.77
CA PRO A 123 1.08 10.96 -23.45
C PRO A 123 1.47 9.95 -22.38
N ALA A 124 1.44 8.64 -22.68
CA ALA A 124 1.84 7.60 -21.74
C ALA A 124 3.31 7.73 -21.32
N LEU A 125 4.22 7.93 -22.28
CA LEU A 125 5.65 8.11 -22.07
C LEU A 125 5.93 9.32 -21.16
N VAL A 126 5.39 10.49 -21.53
CA VAL A 126 5.63 11.73 -20.77
C VAL A 126 5.00 11.65 -19.38
N ALA A 127 3.79 11.08 -19.26
CA ALA A 127 3.12 10.90 -17.98
C ALA A 127 3.92 9.97 -17.04
N ALA A 128 4.43 8.85 -17.54
CA ALA A 128 5.26 7.92 -16.75
C ALA A 128 6.55 8.60 -16.26
N CYS A 129 7.23 9.33 -17.14
CA CYS A 129 8.46 10.06 -16.80
C CYS A 129 8.20 11.17 -15.77
N ALA A 130 7.16 11.98 -15.98
CA ALA A 130 6.78 13.05 -15.07
C ALA A 130 6.33 12.51 -13.70
N LEU A 131 5.65 11.37 -13.67
CA LEU A 131 5.28 10.71 -12.43
C LEU A 131 6.52 10.19 -11.68
N GLY A 132 7.50 9.62 -12.39
CA GLY A 132 8.79 9.25 -11.80
C GLY A 132 9.49 10.45 -11.15
N GLU A 133 9.58 11.58 -11.86
CA GLU A 133 10.15 12.84 -11.35
C GLU A 133 9.40 13.31 -10.10
N ARG A 134 8.07 13.28 -10.16
CA ARG A 134 7.21 13.67 -9.04
C ARG A 134 7.44 12.79 -7.82
N ILE A 135 7.57 11.47 -8.00
CA ILE A 135 7.84 10.55 -6.90
C ILE A 135 9.20 10.83 -6.26
N LEU A 136 10.23 10.99 -7.09
CA LEU A 136 11.58 11.31 -6.63
C LEU A 136 11.59 12.59 -5.79
N ASN A 137 10.89 13.63 -6.26
CA ASN A 137 10.81 14.92 -5.59
C ASN A 137 10.05 14.84 -4.27
N HIS A 138 8.93 14.12 -4.23
CA HIS A 138 8.18 13.91 -2.98
C HIS A 138 9.01 13.15 -1.95
N LEU A 139 9.72 12.10 -2.34
CA LEU A 139 10.60 11.37 -1.41
C LEU A 139 11.63 12.30 -0.77
N VAL A 140 12.25 13.18 -1.56
CA VAL A 140 13.21 14.15 -1.03
C VAL A 140 12.52 15.16 -0.10
N LEU A 141 11.41 15.75 -0.53
CA LEU A 141 10.71 16.81 0.22
C LEU A 141 10.10 16.32 1.53
N ASP A 142 9.46 15.16 1.51
CA ASP A 142 8.74 14.61 2.66
C ASP A 142 9.72 14.06 3.71
N LEU A 143 10.92 13.63 3.30
CA LEU A 143 11.89 12.97 4.19
C LEU A 143 13.01 13.88 4.69
N ARG A 144 13.33 14.99 4.00
CA ARG A 144 14.49 15.85 4.31
C ARG A 144 14.59 16.30 5.75
N ASP A 145 13.47 16.52 6.44
CA ASP A 145 13.47 17.00 7.82
C ASP A 145 13.90 15.93 8.82
N SER A 146 13.87 14.65 8.43
CA SER A 146 14.50 13.55 9.17
C SER A 146 16.03 13.53 9.02
N PHE A 147 16.58 14.29 8.06
CA PHE A 147 18.00 14.27 7.70
C PHE A 147 18.66 15.66 7.77
N LYS A 148 18.23 16.52 8.71
CA LYS A 148 18.77 17.88 8.89
C LYS A 148 20.29 17.96 9.10
N ALA A 149 20.88 16.91 9.66
CA ALA A 149 22.33 16.80 9.87
C ALA A 149 23.10 16.40 8.61
N SER A 150 22.42 15.98 7.54
CA SER A 150 23.06 15.58 6.27
C SER A 150 23.74 16.77 5.59
N THR A 151 24.89 16.51 4.97
CA THR A 151 25.62 17.45 4.11
C THR A 151 24.77 17.96 2.93
N HIS A 152 23.75 17.21 2.53
CA HIS A 152 22.86 17.56 1.41
C HIS A 152 21.73 18.51 1.81
N TYR A 153 21.36 18.59 3.10
CA TYR A 153 20.18 19.34 3.56
C TYR A 153 20.20 20.81 3.11
N ARG A 154 21.35 21.48 3.24
CA ARG A 154 21.50 22.89 2.83
C ARG A 154 21.31 23.11 1.33
N LYS A 155 21.71 22.15 0.49
CA LYS A 155 21.54 22.22 -0.97
C LYS A 155 20.07 22.06 -1.35
N LEU A 156 19.39 21.10 -0.71
CA LEU A 156 17.97 20.80 -0.94
C LEU A 156 17.02 21.89 -0.41
N TYR A 157 17.41 22.58 0.65
CA TYR A 157 16.63 23.67 1.22
C TYR A 157 16.51 24.86 0.26
N ARG A 158 17.50 25.08 -0.61
CA ARG A 158 17.61 26.27 -1.47
C ARG A 158 16.78 26.22 -2.76
N LYS A 159 15.90 25.21 -2.94
CA LYS A 159 14.97 25.04 -4.08
C LYS A 159 15.55 25.01 -5.50
N ASP A 160 16.87 25.10 -5.66
CA ASP A 160 17.48 25.05 -6.99
C ASP A 160 17.68 23.60 -7.45
N SER A 161 16.82 23.16 -8.36
CA SER A 161 16.89 21.94 -9.17
C SER A 161 16.56 20.61 -8.47
N PHE A 162 15.27 20.40 -8.22
CA PHE A 162 14.70 19.05 -8.08
C PHE A 162 14.68 18.26 -9.41
N ASP A 163 14.91 18.96 -10.52
CA ASP A 163 14.94 18.37 -11.88
C ASP A 163 16.26 17.64 -12.17
N ASN A 164 17.21 17.63 -11.22
CA ASN A 164 18.46 16.89 -11.30
C ASN A 164 18.30 15.48 -10.70
N TRP A 165 17.87 14.54 -11.54
CA TRP A 165 17.63 13.15 -11.16
C TRP A 165 18.85 12.48 -10.51
N PRO A 166 20.08 12.54 -11.08
CA PRO A 166 21.28 12.01 -10.42
C PRO A 166 21.51 12.55 -9.01
N PHE A 167 21.32 13.85 -8.82
CA PHE A 167 21.50 14.46 -7.50
C PHE A 167 20.45 13.93 -6.51
N ALA A 168 19.16 13.97 -6.87
CA ALA A 168 18.09 13.49 -5.99
C ALA A 168 18.24 11.99 -5.65
N VAL A 169 18.61 11.15 -6.63
CA VAL A 169 18.91 9.73 -6.38
C VAL A 169 20.10 9.58 -5.43
N SER A 170 21.19 10.35 -5.62
CA SER A 170 22.35 10.28 -4.71
C SER A 170 21.99 10.65 -3.27
N VAL A 171 21.14 11.66 -3.09
CA VAL A 171 20.66 12.10 -1.77
C VAL A 171 19.87 10.99 -1.07
N LEU A 172 18.90 10.39 -1.77
CA LEU A 172 18.04 9.36 -1.18
C LEU A 172 18.80 8.05 -0.92
N THR A 173 19.81 7.73 -1.73
CA THR A 173 20.74 6.63 -1.48
C THR A 173 21.56 6.89 -0.22
N ASP A 174 22.16 8.08 -0.08
CA ASP A 174 22.94 8.44 1.12
C ASP A 174 22.08 8.44 2.40
N TRP A 175 20.78 8.70 2.27
CA TRP A 175 19.80 8.62 3.36
C TRP A 175 19.32 7.19 3.65
N ASN A 176 19.79 6.18 2.90
CA ASN A 176 19.32 4.80 2.96
C ASN A 176 17.79 4.67 2.84
N VAL A 177 17.19 5.48 1.97
CA VAL A 177 15.74 5.48 1.70
C VAL A 177 15.39 4.54 0.56
N LEU A 178 16.21 4.50 -0.49
CA LEU A 178 15.95 3.71 -1.68
C LEU A 178 16.33 2.25 -1.45
N VAL A 179 15.42 1.35 -1.82
CA VAL A 179 15.72 -0.09 -1.94
C VAL A 179 16.67 -0.33 -3.11
N ASP A 180 17.47 -1.40 -3.02
CA ASP A 180 18.43 -1.78 -4.06
C ASP A 180 17.82 -1.80 -5.48
N GLY A 181 18.51 -1.12 -6.39
CA GLY A 181 18.12 -0.97 -7.79
C GLY A 181 17.04 0.06 -8.09
N VAL A 182 16.32 0.59 -7.08
CA VAL A 182 15.31 1.65 -7.30
C VAL A 182 15.93 2.91 -7.90
N GLY A 183 17.14 3.29 -7.43
CA GLY A 183 17.87 4.42 -7.99
C GLY A 183 18.15 4.29 -9.49
N ALA A 184 18.48 3.08 -9.97
CA ALA A 184 18.72 2.83 -11.38
C ALA A 184 17.43 2.97 -12.22
N GLU A 185 16.27 2.60 -11.69
CA GLU A 185 15.00 2.79 -12.37
C GLU A 185 14.62 4.26 -12.51
N PHE A 186 14.87 5.08 -11.46
CA PHE A 186 14.73 6.53 -11.58
C PHE A 186 15.64 7.10 -12.68
N LEU A 187 16.93 6.75 -12.68
CA LEU A 187 17.85 7.26 -13.70
C LEU A 187 17.43 6.85 -15.12
N GLY A 188 16.99 5.60 -15.31
CA GLY A 188 16.47 5.13 -16.60
C GLY A 188 15.21 5.89 -17.06
N LEU A 189 14.31 6.27 -16.14
CA LEU A 189 13.18 7.15 -16.43
C LEU A 189 13.65 8.57 -16.82
N GLY A 190 14.66 9.11 -16.13
CA GLY A 190 15.25 10.41 -16.47
C GLY A 190 15.85 10.44 -17.88
N GLU A 191 16.50 9.35 -18.32
CA GLU A 191 17.00 9.21 -19.70
C GLU A 191 15.87 9.17 -20.73
N LEU A 192 14.76 8.49 -20.43
CA LEU A 192 13.55 8.46 -21.26
C LEU A 192 12.85 9.83 -21.32
N ARG A 193 12.85 10.57 -20.21
CA ARG A 193 12.36 11.95 -20.16
C ARG A 193 13.18 12.86 -21.08
N ASN A 194 14.50 12.84 -20.91
CA ASN A 194 15.39 13.76 -21.63
C ASN A 194 15.30 13.51 -23.14
N ARG A 195 15.27 12.25 -23.59
CA ARG A 195 15.13 11.93 -25.02
C ARG A 195 13.76 12.26 -25.61
N SER A 196 12.70 12.30 -24.80
CA SER A 196 11.30 12.43 -25.29
C SER A 196 10.79 13.85 -25.31
N ILE A 197 11.30 14.73 -24.43
CA ILE A 197 10.88 16.13 -24.36
C ILE A 197 11.68 17.02 -25.32
N HIS A 198 12.94 16.69 -25.58
CA HIS A 198 13.73 17.38 -26.59
C HIS A 198 13.33 16.90 -27.99
N PHE A 199 13.08 17.83 -28.92
CA PHE A 199 12.66 17.50 -30.27
C PHE A 199 13.69 16.59 -30.95
N ASN A 200 13.25 15.38 -31.29
CA ASN A 200 14.01 14.42 -32.08
C ASN A 200 13.03 13.71 -33.05
N PRO A 201 13.24 13.81 -34.39
CA PRO A 201 12.40 13.11 -35.37
C PRO A 201 12.33 11.59 -35.16
N ASP A 202 13.36 10.98 -34.59
CA ASP A 202 13.40 9.54 -34.34
C ASP A 202 12.43 9.11 -33.24
N THR A 203 12.04 10.02 -32.34
CA THR A 203 11.09 9.75 -31.25
C THR A 203 9.76 9.22 -31.78
N TYR A 204 9.30 9.69 -32.95
CA TYR A 204 8.05 9.24 -33.56
C TYR A 204 8.08 7.76 -33.98
N GLN A 205 9.26 7.20 -34.25
CA GLN A 205 9.43 5.81 -34.65
C GLN A 205 9.48 4.86 -33.44
N SER A 206 9.89 5.35 -32.27
CA SER A 206 10.06 4.56 -31.04
C SER A 206 8.98 4.78 -29.99
N LEU A 207 8.00 5.67 -30.19
CA LEU A 207 7.02 6.10 -29.18
C LEU A 207 6.40 4.95 -28.37
N ARG A 208 5.94 3.89 -29.04
CA ARG A 208 5.34 2.74 -28.36
C ARG A 208 6.35 2.02 -27.48
N VAL A 209 7.55 1.77 -28.00
CA VAL A 209 8.63 1.06 -27.32
C VAL A 209 9.10 1.85 -26.10
N ASP A 210 9.34 3.15 -26.27
CA ASP A 210 9.77 4.03 -25.18
C ASP A 210 8.68 4.19 -24.12
N ALA A 211 7.41 4.32 -24.52
CA ALA A 211 6.28 4.40 -23.59
C ALA A 211 6.14 3.11 -22.75
N LEU A 212 6.25 1.96 -23.41
CA LEU A 212 6.21 0.66 -22.73
C LEU A 212 7.37 0.54 -21.73
N ALA A 213 8.59 0.88 -22.17
CA ALA A 213 9.77 0.87 -21.32
C ALA A 213 9.62 1.81 -20.11
N ALA A 214 9.10 3.02 -20.31
CA ALA A 214 8.86 3.97 -19.21
C ALA A 214 7.85 3.42 -18.19
N LEU A 215 6.72 2.89 -18.65
CA LEU A 215 5.72 2.31 -17.77
C LEU A 215 6.22 1.07 -17.03
N GLN A 216 6.99 0.20 -17.69
CA GLN A 216 7.58 -0.98 -17.04
C GLN A 216 8.62 -0.59 -15.99
N ARG A 217 9.47 0.40 -16.26
CA ARG A 217 10.42 0.93 -15.25
C ARG A 217 9.70 1.54 -14.07
N LEU A 218 8.67 2.35 -14.31
CA LEU A 218 7.83 2.91 -13.25
C LEU A 218 7.17 1.81 -12.44
N ASN A 219 6.62 0.77 -13.08
CA ASN A 219 6.01 -0.36 -12.38
C ASN A 219 7.03 -1.12 -11.52
N THR A 220 8.23 -1.40 -12.02
CA THR A 220 9.33 -2.02 -11.26
C THR A 220 9.71 -1.17 -10.04
N LEU A 221 9.83 0.14 -10.24
CA LEU A 221 10.13 1.10 -9.18
C LEU A 221 9.08 1.06 -8.08
N LEU A 222 7.80 1.13 -8.45
CA LEU A 222 6.69 1.09 -7.51
C LEU A 222 6.62 -0.26 -6.77
N ALA A 223 6.83 -1.37 -7.47
CA ALA A 223 6.87 -2.70 -6.89
C ALA A 223 7.99 -2.84 -5.83
N ARG A 224 9.18 -2.30 -6.11
CA ARG A 224 10.33 -2.43 -5.20
C ARG A 224 10.22 -1.50 -4.01
N GLN A 225 9.93 -0.22 -4.24
CA GLN A 225 9.96 0.80 -3.19
C GLN A 225 8.66 0.86 -2.39
N PHE A 226 7.51 0.72 -3.05
CA PHE A 226 6.18 0.89 -2.46
C PHE A 226 5.35 -0.39 -2.50
N GLY A 227 5.96 -1.53 -2.84
CA GLY A 227 5.28 -2.81 -2.97
C GLY A 227 4.67 -3.27 -1.65
N TYR A 228 3.48 -3.84 -1.73
CA TYR A 228 2.86 -4.51 -0.59
C TYR A 228 3.49 -5.88 -0.35
N PHE A 229 3.64 -6.69 -1.39
CA PHE A 229 4.31 -7.99 -1.31
C PHE A 229 5.74 -7.91 -1.87
N GLY A 230 6.69 -8.54 -1.17
CA GLY A 230 8.07 -8.65 -1.64
C GLY A 230 9.06 -8.89 -0.51
N GLY A 231 10.35 -8.78 -0.86
CA GLY A 231 11.48 -8.88 0.07
C GLY A 231 11.96 -7.52 0.58
N GLN A 232 11.06 -6.53 0.71
CA GLN A 232 11.47 -5.22 1.21
C GLN A 232 11.99 -5.34 2.64
N PRO A 233 13.07 -4.61 2.99
CA PRO A 233 13.84 -4.90 4.20
C PRO A 233 13.08 -4.56 5.49
N TRP A 234 12.03 -3.75 5.41
CA TRP A 234 11.19 -3.36 6.54
C TRP A 234 10.09 -4.36 6.89
N PHE A 235 9.85 -5.41 6.09
CA PHE A 235 8.83 -6.40 6.41
C PHE A 235 9.38 -7.59 7.19
N ILE A 236 8.58 -8.09 8.14
CA ILE A 236 8.82 -9.31 8.89
C ILE A 236 8.69 -10.50 7.92
N GLU A 237 9.67 -11.40 7.96
CA GLU A 237 9.67 -12.59 7.11
C GLU A 237 8.77 -13.69 7.71
N ASN A 238 8.43 -14.68 6.88
CA ASN A 238 7.67 -15.86 7.32
C ASN A 238 6.24 -15.58 7.85
N THR A 239 5.59 -14.52 7.37
CA THR A 239 4.17 -14.22 7.63
C THR A 239 3.33 -14.49 6.37
N PRO A 240 2.82 -15.72 6.16
CA PRO A 240 2.11 -16.05 4.93
C PRO A 240 0.82 -15.23 4.76
N GLY A 241 0.64 -14.64 3.58
CA GLY A 241 -0.56 -13.89 3.21
C GLY A 241 -0.71 -12.49 3.84
N ALA A 242 0.25 -12.04 4.64
CA ALA A 242 0.22 -10.75 5.32
C ALA A 242 1.61 -10.15 5.48
N GLN A 243 1.69 -8.84 5.62
CA GLN A 243 2.95 -8.12 5.74
C GLN A 243 2.93 -7.24 6.98
N PHE A 244 3.99 -7.32 7.79
CA PHE A 244 4.09 -6.57 9.04
C PHE A 244 5.40 -5.82 9.08
N VAL A 245 5.38 -4.58 9.55
CA VAL A 245 6.58 -3.76 9.69
C VAL A 245 7.44 -4.30 10.84
N LYS A 246 8.72 -4.57 10.56
CA LYS A 246 9.76 -4.89 11.55
C LYS A 246 9.91 -3.75 12.55
N ARG A 247 10.08 -4.08 13.83
CA ARG A 247 10.18 -3.04 14.88
C ARG A 247 11.34 -2.08 14.65
N ALA A 248 12.48 -2.61 14.18
CA ALA A 248 13.67 -1.82 13.88
C ALA A 248 13.44 -0.76 12.77
N TYR A 249 12.42 -0.95 11.93
CA TYR A 249 12.09 -0.05 10.83
C TYR A 249 10.98 0.95 11.16
N GLU A 250 10.35 0.88 12.33
CA GLU A 250 9.29 1.82 12.70
C GLU A 250 9.77 3.28 12.82
N ALA A 251 11.05 3.48 13.15
CA ALA A 251 11.70 4.78 13.19
C ALA A 251 12.33 5.19 11.84
N ASN A 252 12.37 4.30 10.84
CA ASN A 252 12.89 4.63 9.52
C ASN A 252 12.01 5.70 8.86
N ALA A 253 12.64 6.74 8.31
CA ALA A 253 11.93 7.91 7.79
C ALA A 253 10.92 7.55 6.68
N PHE A 254 11.30 6.65 5.75
CA PHE A 254 10.40 6.21 4.69
C PHE A 254 9.20 5.44 5.24
N VAL A 255 9.45 4.48 6.12
CA VAL A 255 8.41 3.62 6.72
C VAL A 255 7.43 4.43 7.54
N ARG A 256 7.95 5.35 8.37
CA ARG A 256 7.14 6.25 9.20
C ARG A 256 6.28 7.20 8.38
N THR A 257 6.79 7.71 7.27
CA THR A 257 6.06 8.68 6.44
C THR A 257 5.06 8.01 5.49
N TYR A 258 5.40 6.87 4.89
CA TYR A 258 4.60 6.28 3.82
C TYR A 258 3.86 4.99 4.19
N ILE A 259 4.39 4.18 5.10
CA ILE A 259 3.82 2.86 5.39
C ILE A 259 2.92 2.93 6.62
N ILE A 260 3.46 3.33 7.76
CA ILE A 260 2.76 3.36 9.06
C ILE A 260 1.41 4.09 9.01
N PRO A 261 1.27 5.27 8.37
CA PRO A 261 -0.01 5.98 8.32
C PRO A 261 -1.12 5.24 7.57
N ARG A 262 -0.77 4.16 6.83
CA ARG A 262 -1.68 3.33 6.03
C ARG A 262 -1.78 1.91 6.59
N SER A 263 -1.35 1.70 7.82
CA SER A 263 -1.33 0.40 8.48
C SER A 263 -2.31 0.34 9.64
N GLY A 264 -2.88 -0.84 9.88
CA GLY A 264 -3.50 -1.17 11.15
C GLY A 264 -2.44 -1.63 12.15
N PHE A 265 -2.52 -1.20 13.41
CA PHE A 265 -1.61 -1.65 14.46
C PHE A 265 -2.21 -2.81 15.25
N VAL A 266 -1.80 -4.02 14.87
CA VAL A 266 -2.53 -5.25 15.18
C VAL A 266 -1.64 -6.29 15.87
N GLY A 267 -2.24 -7.12 16.72
CA GLY A 267 -1.58 -8.30 17.28
C GLY A 267 -1.69 -9.54 16.38
N PRO A 268 -1.10 -10.68 16.79
CA PRO A 268 -1.04 -11.89 15.95
C PRO A 268 -2.40 -12.56 15.68
N LEU A 269 -3.42 -12.26 16.50
CA LEU A 269 -4.75 -12.84 16.41
C LEU A 269 -5.76 -11.94 15.67
N TYR A 270 -5.32 -10.84 15.08
CA TYR A 270 -6.21 -9.95 14.34
C TYR A 270 -6.96 -10.69 13.22
N GLY A 271 -8.17 -10.21 12.96
CA GLY A 271 -8.95 -10.55 11.79
C GLY A 271 -9.14 -9.35 10.88
N MET A 272 -9.76 -9.60 9.73
CA MET A 272 -10.18 -8.57 8.81
C MET A 272 -11.59 -8.87 8.34
N GLU A 273 -12.38 -7.82 8.12
CA GLU A 273 -13.71 -7.95 7.54
C GLU A 273 -13.92 -6.90 6.45
N LEU A 274 -14.78 -7.25 5.49
CA LEU A 274 -15.27 -6.34 4.48
C LEU A 274 -16.55 -5.66 4.99
N SER A 275 -16.53 -4.34 5.12
CA SER A 275 -17.71 -3.58 5.49
C SER A 275 -18.78 -3.63 4.40
N ALA A 276 -20.02 -3.27 4.74
CA ALA A 276 -21.12 -3.17 3.77
C ALA A 276 -20.81 -2.20 2.62
N ASP A 277 -19.98 -1.18 2.88
CA ASP A 277 -19.54 -0.19 1.89
C ASP A 277 -18.33 -0.67 1.06
N GLY A 278 -17.90 -1.92 1.23
CA GLY A 278 -16.81 -2.53 0.47
C GLY A 278 -15.41 -2.18 0.96
N TYR A 279 -15.26 -1.63 2.17
CA TYR A 279 -13.96 -1.31 2.76
C TYR A 279 -13.52 -2.38 3.75
N TRP A 280 -12.28 -2.83 3.59
CA TRP A 280 -11.67 -3.73 4.57
C TRP A 280 -11.28 -3.00 5.86
N THR A 281 -11.62 -3.60 6.99
CA THR A 281 -11.31 -3.08 8.33
C THR A 281 -10.60 -4.14 9.16
N HIS A 282 -9.60 -3.73 9.93
CA HIS A 282 -8.95 -4.62 10.89
C HIS A 282 -9.83 -4.78 12.14
N LEU A 283 -9.96 -6.02 12.59
CA LEU A 283 -10.55 -6.37 13.87
C LEU A 283 -9.44 -6.89 14.77
N ASP A 284 -9.38 -6.42 16.01
CA ASP A 284 -8.36 -6.88 16.94
C ASP A 284 -8.84 -6.84 18.40
N TYR A 285 -8.13 -7.54 19.27
CA TYR A 285 -8.37 -7.47 20.71
C TYR A 285 -8.06 -6.06 21.23
N ALA A 286 -8.81 -5.63 22.25
CA ALA A 286 -8.54 -4.35 22.92
C ALA A 286 -7.15 -4.34 23.57
N ASP A 287 -6.73 -5.48 24.13
CA ASP A 287 -5.53 -5.59 24.94
C ASP A 287 -4.93 -7.01 24.83
N TYR A 288 -3.62 -7.09 24.59
CA TYR A 288 -2.83 -8.33 24.58
C TYR A 288 -2.06 -8.60 25.89
N GLY A 289 -2.22 -7.76 26.91
CA GLY A 289 -1.48 -7.84 28.16
C GLY A 289 -0.04 -7.33 28.03
N ASP A 290 0.82 -7.68 28.99
CA ASP A 290 2.21 -7.18 29.08
C ASP A 290 3.20 -8.02 28.27
N VAL A 291 2.76 -8.55 27.13
CA VAL A 291 3.59 -9.42 26.29
C VAL A 291 4.46 -8.56 25.38
N GLU A 292 5.77 -8.79 25.45
CA GLU A 292 6.75 -8.23 24.52
C GLU A 292 7.14 -9.31 23.50
N LEU A 293 6.80 -9.11 22.23
CA LEU A 293 7.16 -10.04 21.16
C LEU A 293 8.31 -9.49 20.34
N SER A 294 9.32 -10.31 20.07
CA SER A 294 10.23 -10.12 18.94
C SER A 294 9.51 -10.31 17.60
N ASP A 295 10.14 -9.88 16.50
CA ASP A 295 9.56 -10.03 15.15
C ASP A 295 9.38 -11.53 14.78
N ASP A 296 10.32 -12.39 15.18
CA ASP A 296 10.25 -13.84 14.94
C ASP A 296 9.15 -14.51 15.77
N GLU A 297 8.98 -14.10 17.03
CA GLU A 297 7.91 -14.60 17.89
C GLU A 297 6.53 -14.16 17.38
N PHE A 298 6.42 -12.91 16.90
CA PHE A 298 5.20 -12.42 16.27
C PHE A 298 4.87 -13.25 15.02
N ALA A 299 5.84 -13.43 14.12
CA ALA A 299 5.65 -14.24 12.90
C ALA A 299 5.25 -15.69 13.21
N LYS A 300 5.90 -16.30 14.20
CA LYS A 300 5.57 -17.65 14.68
C LYS A 300 4.14 -17.71 15.19
N ARG A 301 3.74 -16.79 16.10
CA ARG A 301 2.39 -16.76 16.66
C ARG A 301 1.32 -16.50 15.61
N TYR A 302 1.59 -15.65 14.62
CA TYR A 302 0.68 -15.41 13.50
C TYR A 302 0.51 -16.67 12.64
N ARG A 303 1.59 -17.36 12.30
CA ARG A 303 1.55 -18.58 11.48
C ARG A 303 0.89 -19.76 12.19
N GLU A 304 1.12 -19.89 13.49
CA GLU A 304 0.62 -20.99 14.33
C GLU A 304 -0.69 -20.64 15.06
N ARG A 305 -1.34 -19.53 14.69
CA ARG A 305 -2.56 -19.08 15.37
C ARG A 305 -3.69 -20.08 15.23
N ASP A 306 -4.41 -20.27 16.32
CA ASP A 306 -5.66 -21.02 16.36
C ASP A 306 -6.75 -20.23 15.61
N PRO A 307 -7.32 -20.75 14.50
CA PRO A 307 -8.37 -20.07 13.75
C PRO A 307 -9.59 -19.69 14.62
N ALA A 308 -9.90 -20.46 15.67
CA ALA A 308 -11.02 -20.16 16.56
C ALA A 308 -10.78 -18.93 17.46
N LYS A 309 -9.52 -18.48 17.58
CA LYS A 309 -9.12 -17.31 18.37
C LYS A 309 -8.83 -16.07 17.54
N VAL A 310 -8.87 -16.20 16.21
CA VAL A 310 -8.75 -15.06 15.29
C VAL A 310 -9.95 -14.15 15.48
N VAL A 311 -9.70 -12.87 15.73
CA VAL A 311 -10.75 -11.91 16.09
C VAL A 311 -11.76 -11.79 14.96
N SER A 312 -13.03 -11.99 15.30
CA SER A 312 -14.17 -11.80 14.42
C SER A 312 -15.17 -10.83 15.05
N ARG A 313 -16.09 -10.31 14.22
CA ARG A 313 -17.17 -9.44 14.70
C ARG A 313 -17.98 -10.10 15.81
N GLU A 314 -18.30 -11.39 15.65
CA GLU A 314 -19.02 -12.17 16.66
C GLU A 314 -18.27 -12.28 17.99
N LEU A 315 -16.94 -12.44 17.96
CA LEU A 315 -16.13 -12.51 19.18
C LEU A 315 -16.12 -11.17 19.92
N ILE A 316 -16.00 -10.07 19.18
CA ILE A 316 -16.09 -8.71 19.76
C ILE A 316 -17.47 -8.49 20.38
N GLU A 317 -18.55 -8.89 19.70
CA GLU A 317 -19.92 -8.69 20.17
C GLU A 317 -20.26 -9.56 21.39
N LYS A 318 -19.84 -10.83 21.42
CA LYS A 318 -20.02 -11.72 22.58
C LYS A 318 -19.24 -11.25 23.81
N GLY A 319 -18.13 -10.54 23.61
CA GLY A 319 -17.30 -9.98 24.68
C GLY A 319 -17.74 -8.61 25.21
N ARG A 320 -18.69 -7.92 24.55
CA ARG A 320 -19.22 -6.66 25.06
C ARG A 320 -20.16 -6.92 26.24
N PRO A 321 -20.01 -6.24 27.38
CA PRO A 321 -21.02 -6.30 28.43
C PRO A 321 -22.35 -5.85 27.83
N LYS A 322 -23.43 -6.62 28.05
CA LYS A 322 -24.78 -6.21 27.65
C LYS A 322 -25.03 -4.84 28.29
N ALA A 323 -25.28 -3.82 27.47
CA ALA A 323 -25.75 -2.55 27.98
C ALA A 323 -26.97 -2.83 28.86
N GLU A 324 -26.89 -2.48 30.15
CA GLU A 324 -28.07 -2.51 31.00
C GLU A 324 -29.14 -1.67 30.31
N GLY A 325 -30.30 -2.29 30.03
CA GLY A 325 -31.42 -1.62 29.39
C GLY A 325 -31.84 -0.38 30.19
N PRO A 326 -32.58 0.55 29.57
CA PRO A 326 -33.02 1.75 30.26
C PRO A 326 -33.70 1.34 31.57
N ARG A 327 -33.15 1.82 32.70
CA ARG A 327 -33.81 1.68 34.01
C ARG A 327 -35.23 2.21 33.85
N ALA A 328 -36.20 1.37 34.18
CA ALA A 328 -37.60 1.77 34.25
C ALA A 328 -37.70 3.05 35.11
N PRO A 329 -38.50 4.04 34.67
CA PRO A 329 -38.72 5.23 35.48
C PRO A 329 -39.29 4.80 36.82
N ALA A 330 -38.76 5.35 37.90
CA ALA A 330 -39.31 5.17 39.23
C ALA A 330 -40.75 5.69 39.24
N ASP A 331 -41.68 4.87 39.69
CA ASP A 331 -43.05 5.28 39.99
C ASP A 331 -42.98 6.38 41.06
N ASP A 332 -43.20 7.62 40.63
CA ASP A 332 -43.40 8.78 41.48
C ASP A 332 -44.90 8.85 41.78
N ASP A 333 -45.34 8.10 42.80
CA ASP A 333 -46.65 8.27 43.43
C ASP A 333 -46.64 9.57 44.25
N GLY A 334 -46.72 10.69 43.53
CA GLY A 334 -46.81 12.05 44.06
C GLY A 334 -48.22 12.62 43.89
N ASP A 335 -49.04 12.31 44.89
CA ASP A 335 -50.36 12.85 45.23
C ASP A 335 -50.55 14.35 44.90
N PHE A 336 -51.55 14.66 44.07
CA PHE A 336 -52.10 16.02 43.90
C PHE A 336 -53.61 15.95 44.16
N THR A 337 -54.01 16.40 45.34
CA THR A 337 -55.38 16.85 45.63
C THR A 337 -55.35 18.35 45.94
N ASP A 338 -56.13 19.09 45.14
CA ASP A 338 -56.61 20.49 45.19
C ASP A 338 -55.67 21.65 45.55
#